data_AF-Q5BS88-F1
#
_entry.id   AF-Q5BS88-F1
#
_cell.length_a   1.000
_cell.length_b   1.000
_cell.length_c   1.000
_cell.angle_alpha   90.00
_cell.angle_beta   90.00
_cell.angle_gamma   90.00
#
_symmetry.space_group_name_H-M   'P 1'
#
loop_
_entity.id
_entity.type
_entity.pdbx_description
1 polymer ?
#
loop_
_entity_poly.entity_id
_entity_poly.type
_entity_poly.pdbx_seq_one_letter_code
_entity_poly.pdbx_strand_id
1 'polypeptide(L)'
;DLGGGIPRSEIDLVFNYTYTTARHAKRCGESSVSSLESGSPGQETNAPMAGYGYGLPLSRLYAKYFNGDLILSSVEGYGTDAIVYLKSNAAEADELLPVFNRTSAKQYGSVSIPVADWSNPNITTGWRRN
;
A
#
# COMPACT_ATOMS: atom_id res chain seq x y z
N ASP A 1 -14.88 -8.56 -3.99
CA ASP A 1 -14.59 -9.39 -5.19
C ASP A 1 -14.59 -10.87 -4.80
N LEU A 2 -14.30 -11.79 -5.75
CA LEU A 2 -14.14 -13.24 -5.50
C LEU A 2 -12.73 -13.73 -5.92
N GLY A 3 -11.71 -12.90 -5.68
CA GLY A 3 -10.33 -13.12 -6.12
C GLY A 3 -9.48 -13.99 -5.20
N GLY A 4 -10.06 -14.69 -4.23
CA GLY A 4 -9.34 -15.56 -3.29
C GLY A 4 -8.78 -14.89 -2.04
N GLY A 5 -8.91 -13.56 -1.93
CA GLY A 5 -8.57 -12.82 -0.71
C GLY A 5 -7.06 -12.63 -0.46
N ILE A 6 -6.75 -12.04 0.69
CA ILE A 6 -5.40 -11.66 1.14
C ILE A 6 -5.16 -12.31 2.51
N PRO A 7 -4.02 -12.98 2.73
CA PRO A 7 -3.67 -13.53 4.04
C PRO A 7 -3.57 -12.45 5.11
N ARG A 8 -4.02 -12.74 6.34
CA ARG A 8 -4.00 -11.77 7.45
C ARG A 8 -2.60 -11.26 7.79
N SER A 9 -1.54 -12.03 7.53
CA SER A 9 -0.16 -11.61 7.73
C SER A 9 0.30 -10.53 6.74
N GLU A 10 -0.36 -10.40 5.59
CA GLU A 10 0.03 -9.50 4.50
C GLU A 10 -0.87 -8.26 4.40
N ILE A 11 -2.00 -8.24 5.12
CA ILE A 11 -3.00 -7.16 5.01
C ILE A 11 -2.44 -5.78 5.33
N ASP A 12 -1.50 -5.67 6.27
CA ASP A 12 -0.86 -4.39 6.60
C ASP A 12 0.20 -3.99 5.57
N LEU A 13 0.78 -4.96 4.88
CA LEU A 13 1.82 -4.73 3.88
C LEU A 13 1.26 -4.13 2.58
N VAL A 14 -0.01 -4.36 2.26
CA VAL A 14 -0.62 -3.89 0.99
C VAL A 14 -0.66 -2.37 0.86
N PHE A 15 -0.57 -1.65 1.98
CA PHE A 15 -0.48 -0.18 2.01
C PHE A 15 0.96 0.33 2.04
N ASN A 16 1.97 -0.55 2.11
CA ASN A 16 3.35 -0.12 1.99
C ASN A 16 3.64 0.28 0.55
N TYR A 17 4.24 1.46 0.40
CA TYR A 17 4.76 1.86 -0.91
C TYR A 17 5.70 0.81 -1.45
N THR A 18 5.59 0.52 -2.75
CA THR A 18 6.37 -0.48 -3.51
C THR A 18 6.07 -1.94 -3.20
N TYR A 19 5.21 -2.25 -2.22
CA TYR A 19 4.79 -3.64 -1.99
C TYR A 19 3.93 -4.14 -3.15
N THR A 20 4.30 -5.28 -3.71
CA THR A 20 3.60 -5.92 -4.83
C THR A 20 3.84 -7.42 -4.82
N THR A 21 2.78 -8.20 -5.05
CA THR A 21 2.85 -9.65 -5.27
C THR A 21 2.93 -10.02 -6.75
N ALA A 22 2.68 -9.05 -7.65
CA ALA A 22 2.93 -9.25 -9.08
C ALA A 22 4.42 -9.55 -9.25
N ARG A 23 4.72 -10.74 -9.79
CA ARG A 23 6.07 -11.08 -10.22
C ARG A 23 6.53 -9.95 -11.13
N HIS A 24 7.74 -9.42 -10.91
CA HIS A 24 8.32 -8.43 -11.80
C HIS A 24 8.19 -8.97 -13.23
N ALA A 25 7.20 -8.48 -13.98
CA ALA A 25 7.24 -8.55 -15.43
C ALA A 25 8.59 -7.93 -15.74
N LYS A 26 9.51 -8.78 -16.23
CA LYS A 26 10.95 -8.55 -16.37
C LYS A 26 11.29 -7.07 -16.28
N ARG A 27 12.08 -6.66 -15.26
CA ARG A 27 12.65 -5.31 -15.10
C ARG A 27 12.55 -4.55 -16.42
N CYS A 28 11.54 -3.70 -16.52
CA CYS A 28 11.33 -2.80 -17.64
C CYS A 28 12.49 -1.80 -17.62
N GLY A 29 13.59 -2.28 -18.18
CA GLY A 29 14.94 -1.71 -18.21
C GLY A 29 15.78 -2.37 -19.29
N GLU A 30 15.28 -3.44 -19.94
CA GLU A 30 15.86 -3.96 -21.19
C GLU A 30 14.84 -4.04 -22.36
N SER A 31 13.59 -3.58 -22.22
CA SER A 31 12.65 -3.52 -23.36
C SER A 31 11.52 -2.48 -23.27
N SER A 32 11.61 -1.43 -22.44
CA SER A 32 10.55 -0.39 -22.38
C SER A 32 11.06 1.04 -22.34
N VAL A 33 12.28 1.28 -22.82
CA VAL A 33 12.69 2.61 -23.33
C VAL A 33 12.37 2.71 -24.84
N SER A 34 11.84 1.66 -25.47
CA SER A 34 11.45 1.66 -26.88
C SER A 34 9.97 1.99 -27.14
N SER A 35 9.19 2.38 -26.13
CA SER A 35 7.76 2.70 -26.32
C SER A 35 7.43 4.19 -26.16
N LEU A 36 8.41 5.07 -25.90
CA LEU A 36 8.16 6.51 -25.87
C LEU A 36 8.36 7.21 -27.22
N GLU A 37 8.86 6.53 -28.26
CA GLU A 37 9.21 7.18 -29.54
C GLU A 37 8.67 6.52 -30.82
N SER A 38 7.83 5.49 -30.75
CA SER A 38 7.19 4.97 -31.97
C SER A 38 5.90 4.22 -31.64
N GLY A 39 4.77 4.90 -31.75
CA GLY A 39 3.46 4.28 -31.61
C GLY A 39 2.37 5.19 -32.16
N SER A 40 1.85 4.84 -33.32
CA SER A 40 0.65 5.40 -33.97
C SER A 40 -0.51 5.60 -32.96
N PRO A 41 -1.40 6.60 -33.12
CA PRO A 41 -2.48 6.92 -32.17
C PRO A 41 -3.64 5.91 -32.21
N GLY A 42 -3.34 4.65 -31.89
CA GLY A 42 -4.29 3.54 -31.92
C GLY A 42 -3.76 2.20 -31.39
N GLN A 43 -2.54 2.12 -30.85
CA GLN A 43 -2.07 0.93 -30.15
C GLN A 43 -2.37 1.06 -28.65
N GLU A 44 -3.30 0.24 -28.19
CA GLU A 44 -3.59 0.00 -26.79
C GLU A 44 -2.29 -0.38 -26.08
N THR A 45 -1.71 0.56 -25.34
CA THR A 45 -0.50 0.32 -24.58
C THR A 45 -0.85 -0.69 -23.50
N ASN A 46 -0.44 -1.94 -23.72
CA ASN A 46 -0.68 -3.07 -22.82
C ASN A 46 0.23 -2.93 -21.60
N ALA A 47 -0.01 -1.87 -20.82
CA ALA A 47 0.72 -1.56 -19.60
C ALA A 47 0.31 -2.58 -18.52
N PRO A 48 1.27 -3.13 -17.76
CA PRO A 48 0.95 -4.08 -16.71
C PRO A 48 0.01 -3.45 -15.67
N MET A 49 -1.12 -4.11 -15.41
CA MET A 49 -2.15 -3.62 -14.47
C MET A 49 -1.65 -3.55 -13.02
N ALA A 50 -0.63 -4.32 -12.67
CA ALA A 50 -0.02 -4.38 -11.35
C ALA A 50 1.52 -4.53 -11.47
N GLY A 51 2.24 -4.10 -10.44
CA GLY A 51 3.70 -4.27 -10.39
C GLY A 51 4.46 -3.11 -9.76
N TYR A 52 3.89 -1.90 -9.74
CA TYR A 52 4.56 -0.75 -9.13
C TYR A 52 4.33 -0.63 -7.61
N GLY A 53 3.22 -1.16 -7.09
CA GLY A 53 2.94 -1.13 -5.64
C GLY A 53 2.60 0.27 -5.08
N TYR A 54 2.10 1.19 -5.91
CA TYR A 54 1.67 2.53 -5.47
C TYR A 54 0.15 2.72 -5.45
N GLY A 55 -0.62 1.85 -6.11
CA GLY A 55 -2.07 2.03 -6.30
C GLY A 55 -2.82 2.20 -4.98
N LEU A 56 -2.80 1.17 -4.13
CA LEU A 56 -3.50 1.20 -2.83
C LEU A 56 -3.08 2.34 -1.89
N PRO A 57 -1.78 2.58 -1.61
CA PRO A 57 -1.40 3.69 -0.74
C PRO A 57 -1.80 5.06 -1.31
N LEU A 58 -1.70 5.27 -2.62
CA LEU A 58 -2.13 6.53 -3.23
C LEU A 58 -3.65 6.70 -3.21
N SER A 59 -4.41 5.66 -3.54
CA SER A 59 -5.88 5.71 -3.46
C SER A 59 -6.35 6.05 -2.04
N ARG A 60 -5.70 5.50 -1.02
CA ARG A 60 -6.00 5.85 0.37
C ARG A 60 -5.63 7.30 0.72
N LEU A 61 -4.51 7.81 0.19
CA LEU A 61 -4.13 9.21 0.35
C LEU A 61 -5.19 10.15 -0.27
N TYR A 62 -5.68 9.85 -1.47
CA TYR A 62 -6.75 10.63 -2.11
C TYR A 62 -8.05 10.62 -1.31
N ALA A 63 -8.46 9.47 -0.77
CA ALA A 63 -9.65 9.42 0.08
C ALA A 63 -9.47 10.25 1.37
N LYS A 64 -8.30 10.15 2.01
CA LYS A 64 -7.99 10.89 3.24
C LYS A 64 -7.84 12.40 3.05
N TYR A 65 -7.48 12.83 1.84
CA TYR A 65 -7.25 14.24 1.55
C TYR A 65 -8.47 15.11 1.90
N PHE A 66 -9.68 14.62 1.66
CA PHE A 66 -10.94 15.30 2.03
C PHE A 66 -11.63 14.65 3.24
N ASN A 67 -10.87 14.30 4.27
CA ASN A 67 -11.34 13.66 5.51
C ASN A 67 -12.10 12.34 5.33
N GLY A 68 -11.89 11.62 4.22
CA GLY A 68 -12.36 10.26 4.00
C GLY A 68 -11.40 9.18 4.49
N ASP A 69 -11.60 7.94 4.06
CA ASP A 69 -10.62 6.85 4.20
C ASP A 69 -10.88 5.73 3.17
N LEU A 70 -9.89 4.86 2.96
CA LEU A 70 -10.02 3.62 2.20
C LEU A 70 -9.66 2.46 3.12
N ILE A 71 -10.58 1.51 3.28
CA ILE A 71 -10.41 0.31 4.09
C ILE A 71 -10.52 -0.92 3.20
N LEU A 72 -9.64 -1.88 3.43
CA LEU A 72 -9.70 -3.22 2.82
C LEU A 72 -10.15 -4.23 3.86
N SER A 73 -11.19 -4.99 3.52
CA SER A 73 -11.69 -6.13 4.28
C SER A 73 -11.54 -7.38 3.44
N SER A 74 -10.61 -8.26 3.80
CA SER A 74 -10.34 -9.46 3.01
C SER A 74 -10.63 -10.75 3.78
N VAL A 75 -11.16 -11.73 3.07
CA VAL A 75 -11.37 -13.09 3.55
C VAL A 75 -10.54 -14.03 2.70
N GLU A 76 -9.47 -14.56 3.28
CA GLU A 76 -8.58 -15.53 2.64
C GLU A 76 -9.36 -16.76 2.17
N GLY A 77 -9.11 -17.18 0.93
CA GLY A 77 -9.83 -18.26 0.24
C GLY A 77 -11.15 -17.83 -0.42
N TYR A 78 -11.61 -16.58 -0.25
CA TYR A 78 -12.86 -16.10 -0.84
C TYR A 78 -12.66 -14.85 -1.70
N GLY A 79 -12.31 -13.72 -1.10
CA GLY A 79 -12.27 -12.45 -1.82
C GLY A 79 -11.97 -11.24 -0.93
N THR A 80 -11.92 -10.08 -1.56
CA THR A 80 -11.61 -8.81 -0.88
C THR A 80 -12.66 -7.74 -1.16
N ASP A 81 -13.05 -7.00 -0.14
CA ASP A 81 -13.91 -5.82 -0.25
C ASP A 81 -13.07 -4.57 -0.01
N ALA A 82 -13.13 -3.63 -0.96
CA ALA A 82 -12.51 -2.32 -0.85
C ALA A 82 -13.61 -1.27 -0.65
N ILE A 83 -13.57 -0.57 0.47
CA ILE A 83 -14.59 0.39 0.87
C ILE A 83 -13.95 1.77 0.94
N VAL A 84 -14.52 2.72 0.20
CA VAL A 84 -14.10 4.13 0.22
C VAL A 84 -15.15 4.94 0.97
N TYR A 85 -14.70 5.61 2.02
CA TYR A 85 -15.50 6.55 2.81
C TYR A 85 -15.18 7.96 2.35
N LEU A 86 -16.22 8.73 2.04
CA LEU A 86 -16.13 10.14 1.65
C LEU A 86 -17.11 10.95 2.47
N LYS A 87 -16.84 12.26 2.57
CA LYS A 87 -17.80 13.20 3.13
C LYS A 87 -18.96 13.39 2.18
N SER A 88 -20.17 13.27 2.70
CA SER A 88 -21.40 13.54 1.93
C SER A 88 -21.63 15.04 1.74
N ASN A 89 -21.18 15.85 2.71
CA ASN A 89 -21.27 17.30 2.69
C ASN A 89 -19.93 17.93 2.31
N ALA A 90 -19.94 18.82 1.31
CA ALA A 90 -18.75 19.53 0.85
C ALA A 90 -18.17 20.46 1.93
N ALA A 91 -18.99 21.01 2.84
CA ALA A 91 -18.52 21.87 3.92
C ALA A 91 -17.73 21.10 5.01
N GLU A 92 -17.79 19.77 5.03
CA GLU A 92 -17.02 18.91 5.94
C GLU A 92 -15.83 18.25 5.24
N ALA A 93 -15.68 18.48 3.93
CA ALA A 93 -14.63 17.93 3.10
C ALA A 93 -13.40 18.85 3.12
N ASP A 94 -12.85 19.07 4.32
CA ASP A 94 -11.67 19.90 4.51
C ASP A 94 -10.39 19.16 4.08
N GLU A 95 -9.36 19.91 3.70
CA GLU A 95 -8.09 19.34 3.30
C GLU A 95 -7.26 18.86 4.50
N LEU A 96 -6.84 17.59 4.48
CA LEU A 96 -5.93 17.03 5.49
C LEU A 96 -4.47 17.19 5.05
N LEU A 97 -3.87 18.30 5.45
CA LEU A 97 -2.48 18.64 5.09
C LEU A 97 -1.47 18.24 6.17
N PRO A 98 -0.30 17.68 5.79
CA PRO A 98 0.78 17.43 6.73
C PRO A 98 1.42 18.76 7.17
N VAL A 99 1.53 18.98 8.48
CA VAL A 99 2.19 20.17 9.05
C VAL A 99 3.54 19.78 9.63
N PHE A 100 4.61 20.43 9.14
CA PHE A 100 5.93 20.29 9.73
C PHE A 100 6.03 21.09 11.03
N ASN A 101 6.28 20.39 12.15
CA ASN A 101 6.38 20.98 13.46
C ASN A 101 7.32 20.14 14.36
N ARG A 102 7.49 20.55 15.62
CA ARG A 102 8.35 19.81 16.57
C ARG A 102 7.89 18.37 16.81
N THR A 103 6.59 18.07 16.69
CA THR A 103 6.07 16.70 16.86
C THR A 103 6.35 15.82 15.65
N SER A 104 6.15 16.31 14.43
CA SER A 104 6.42 15.56 13.20
C SER A 104 7.92 15.41 12.95
N ALA A 105 8.75 16.41 13.30
CA ALA A 105 10.20 16.29 13.26
C ALA A 105 10.75 15.14 14.13
N LYS A 106 10.12 14.81 15.26
CA LYS A 106 10.51 13.67 16.11
C LYS A 106 10.33 12.32 15.41
N GLN A 107 9.42 12.22 14.44
CA GLN A 107 9.21 10.98 13.68
C GLN A 107 10.42 10.62 12.81
N TYR A 108 11.25 11.62 12.46
CA TYR A 108 12.47 11.46 11.67
C TYR A 108 13.76 11.51 12.49
N GLY A 109 13.68 11.78 13.81
CA GLY A 109 14.85 11.75 14.69
C GLY A 109 15.44 10.34 14.80
N SER A 110 16.70 10.22 15.26
CA SER A 110 17.34 8.91 15.39
C SER A 110 16.55 8.01 16.35
N VAL A 111 15.81 7.05 15.79
CA VAL A 111 15.10 6.03 16.55
C VAL A 111 16.14 5.00 16.98
N SER A 112 16.43 4.90 18.28
CA SER A 112 17.07 3.70 18.84
C SER A 112 16.19 2.50 18.48
N ILE A 113 16.79 1.35 18.15
CA ILE A 113 16.05 0.11 17.82
C ILE A 113 14.88 -0.05 18.79
N PRO A 114 13.62 0.03 18.31
CA PRO A 114 12.48 0.03 19.21
C PRO A 114 12.41 -1.32 19.91
N VAL A 115 12.41 -1.29 21.24
CA VAL A 115 12.12 -2.48 22.05
C VAL A 115 10.64 -2.79 21.86
N ALA A 116 10.32 -4.04 21.49
CA ALA A 116 8.93 -4.42 21.28
C ALA A 116 8.14 -4.31 22.59
N ASP A 117 6.99 -3.62 22.55
CA ASP A 117 6.10 -3.47 23.71
C ASP A 117 5.41 -4.79 24.11
N TRP A 118 5.41 -5.77 23.21
CA TRP A 118 4.76 -7.07 23.39
C TRP A 118 5.75 -8.22 23.29
N SER A 119 5.48 -9.31 24.04
CA SER A 119 6.26 -10.55 23.94
C SER A 119 6.19 -11.11 22.52
N ASN A 120 7.34 -11.42 21.94
CA ASN A 120 7.42 -12.04 20.62
C ASN A 120 7.77 -13.53 20.77
N PRO A 121 6.82 -14.46 20.58
CA PRO A 121 7.09 -15.89 20.75
C PRO A 121 8.21 -16.39 19.83
N ASN A 122 8.42 -15.78 18.66
CA ASN A 122 9.48 -16.16 17.73
C ASN A 122 10.89 -15.77 18.21
N ILE A 123 11.00 -14.85 19.16
CA ILE A 123 12.28 -14.39 19.73
C ILE A 123 12.46 -14.95 21.16
N THR A 124 11.38 -15.15 21.90
CA THR A 124 11.42 -15.43 23.35
C THR A 124 11.44 -16.92 23.70
N THR A 125 11.01 -17.84 22.83
CA THR A 125 11.03 -19.29 23.14
C THR A 125 12.33 -19.97 22.70
N GLY A 126 13.42 -19.69 23.42
CA GLY A 126 14.70 -20.41 23.30
C GLY A 126 14.72 -21.81 23.91
N TRP A 127 13.58 -22.36 24.35
CA TRP A 127 13.51 -23.62 25.08
C TRP A 127 12.60 -24.62 24.39
N ARG A 128 13.25 -25.60 23.74
CA ARG A 128 12.81 -26.96 23.35
C ARG A 128 13.04 -27.26 21.86
N ARG A 129 14.25 -27.76 21.57
CA ARG A 129 14.44 -28.93 20.71
C ARG A 129 15.58 -29.78 21.31
N ASN A 130 15.19 -30.82 22.05
CA ASN A 130 15.96 -32.06 22.12
C ASN A 130 15.42 -32.96 21.01
#